data_AF-B0BVW6-F1
#
_entry.id   AF-B0BVW6-F1
#
_cell.length_a   1.000
_cell.length_b   1.000
_cell.length_c   1.000
_cell.angle_alpha   90.00
_cell.angle_beta   90.00
_cell.angle_gamma   90.00
#
_symmetry.space_group_name_H-M   'P 1'
#
loop_
_entity.id
_entity.type
_entity.pdbx_description
1 polymer ?
#
loop_
_entity_poly.entity_id
_entity_poly.type
_entity_poly.pdbx_seq_one_letter_code
_entity_poly.pdbx_strand_id
1 'polypeptide(L)'
;MFEGNHEHKLHNDIHSRQTNFDSGTYNIRTQDITINGNANVNGSTFDLRRNVILIGDVVLEGNITINALGESGIVFHNLPRAFCTNIVININRGSHGE
;
A
#
# COMPACT_ATOMS: atom_id res chain seq x y z
N MET A 1 -15.38 13.41 -17.60
CA MET A 1 -15.15 12.28 -16.70
C MET A 1 -13.80 12.55 -16.06
N PHE A 2 -13.78 13.14 -14.87
CA PHE A 2 -12.53 13.47 -14.18
C PHE A 2 -12.16 12.25 -13.34
N GLU A 3 -11.30 11.38 -13.86
CA GLU A 3 -10.53 10.46 -13.01
C GLU A 3 -9.56 11.33 -12.21
N GLY A 4 -10.06 11.86 -11.10
CA GLY A 4 -9.20 12.51 -10.12
C GLY A 4 -8.28 11.44 -9.57
N ASN A 5 -7.00 11.50 -9.90
CA ASN A 5 -5.96 10.81 -9.16
C ASN A 5 -5.96 11.40 -7.74
N HIS A 6 -6.88 10.93 -6.90
CA HIS A 6 -6.92 11.29 -5.49
C HIS A 6 -5.68 10.69 -4.84
N GLU A 7 -4.71 11.54 -4.55
CA GLU A 7 -3.54 11.16 -3.77
C GLU A 7 -3.92 11.13 -2.30
N HIS A 8 -3.88 9.94 -1.70
CA HIS A 8 -4.13 9.77 -0.28
C HIS A 8 -2.80 9.81 0.49
N LYS A 9 -2.73 10.70 1.47
CA LYS A 9 -1.65 10.71 2.48
C LYS A 9 -2.13 9.92 3.68
N LEU A 10 -1.39 8.88 4.06
CA LEU A 10 -1.66 8.10 5.26
C LEU A 10 -0.93 8.70 6.47
N HIS A 11 -1.53 8.55 7.66
CA HIS A 11 -0.84 8.81 8.93
C HIS A 11 0.11 7.65 9.27
N ASN A 12 1.15 7.94 10.06
CA ASN A 12 2.26 7.00 10.30
C ASN A 12 1.88 5.79 11.14
N ASP A 13 0.92 5.98 12.04
CA ASP A 13 0.42 4.93 12.91
C ASP A 13 -1.11 5.00 12.93
N ILE A 14 -1.74 3.98 12.36
CA ILE A 14 -3.18 3.89 12.25
C ILE A 14 -3.65 2.81 13.21
N HIS A 15 -4.14 3.27 14.37
CA HIS A 15 -4.83 2.44 15.35
C HIS A 15 -6.32 2.43 15.03
N SER A 16 -6.71 1.59 14.06
CA SER A 16 -8.10 1.38 13.69
C SER A 16 -8.40 -0.11 13.69
N ARG A 17 -9.59 -0.51 14.17
CA ARG A 17 -10.05 -1.90 14.02
C ARG A 17 -10.01 -2.37 12.56
N GLN A 18 -10.28 -1.45 11.64
CA GLN A 18 -10.19 -1.70 10.20
C GLN A 18 -9.76 -0.43 9.46
N THR A 19 -8.84 -0.59 8.50
CA THR A 19 -8.44 0.46 7.55
C THR A 19 -8.85 0.04 6.15
N ASN A 20 -9.57 0.91 5.44
CA ASN A 20 -9.96 0.66 4.05
C ASN A 20 -9.09 1.51 3.13
N PHE A 21 -8.51 0.85 2.13
CA PHE A 21 -7.86 1.46 1.00
C PHE A 21 -8.80 1.33 -0.20
N ASP A 22 -9.47 2.41 -0.53
CA ASP A 22 -10.33 2.47 -1.70
C ASP A 22 -9.49 2.65 -2.97
N SER A 23 -10.16 2.69 -4.12
CA SER A 23 -9.43 2.91 -5.38
C SER A 23 -8.78 4.28 -5.38
N GLY A 24 -7.49 4.32 -5.67
CA GLY A 24 -6.70 5.54 -5.63
C GLY A 24 -5.21 5.26 -5.53
N THR A 25 -4.42 6.33 -5.44
CA THR A 25 -2.97 6.25 -5.27
C THR A 25 -2.58 6.67 -3.86
N TYR A 26 -1.86 5.79 -3.16
CA TYR A 26 -1.34 6.01 -1.82
C TYR A 26 0.17 6.24 -1.89
N ASN A 27 0.60 7.46 -1.56
CA ASN A 27 1.99 7.89 -1.67
C ASN A 27 2.70 7.77 -0.31
N ILE A 28 3.66 6.84 -0.20
CA ILE A 28 4.34 6.49 1.06
C ILE A 28 5.81 6.86 0.93
N ARG A 29 6.11 8.15 1.17
CA ARG A 29 7.39 8.76 0.76
C ARG A 29 8.33 9.12 1.91
N THR A 30 7.79 9.50 3.07
CA THR A 30 8.59 10.15 4.13
C THR A 30 9.02 9.18 5.22
N GLN A 31 8.11 8.33 5.69
CA GLN A 31 8.38 7.31 6.70
C GLN A 31 7.54 6.06 6.49
N ASP A 32 7.91 5.00 7.19
CA ASP A 32 7.15 3.76 7.25
C ASP A 32 5.80 4.00 7.93
N ILE A 33 4.80 3.23 7.52
CA ILE A 33 3.44 3.32 8.03
C ILE A 33 3.03 1.99 8.60
N THR A 34 2.61 1.99 9.86
CA THR A 34 2.13 0.80 10.55
C THR A 34 0.62 0.90 10.72
N ILE A 35 -0.09 -0.17 10.36
CA ILE A 35 -1.53 -0.30 10.54
C ILE A 35 -1.81 -1.41 11.54
N ASN A 36 -2.22 -0.96 12.72
CA ASN A 36 -2.57 -1.80 13.86
C ASN A 36 -4.06 -2.14 13.83
N GLY A 37 -4.39 -3.09 12.95
CA GLY A 37 -5.73 -3.64 12.75
C GLY A 37 -5.89 -4.26 11.37
N ASN A 38 -7.12 -4.68 11.04
CA ASN A 38 -7.38 -5.32 9.75
C ASN A 38 -7.31 -4.30 8.61
N ALA A 39 -6.96 -4.76 7.40
CA ALA A 39 -6.95 -3.91 6.22
C ALA A 39 -7.78 -4.54 5.09
N ASN A 40 -8.64 -3.72 4.45
CA ASN A 40 -9.20 -4.06 3.15
C ASN A 40 -8.59 -3.14 2.09
N VAL A 41 -8.05 -3.71 1.02
CA VAL A 41 -7.46 -2.98 -0.10
C VAL A 41 -8.22 -3.30 -1.36
N ASN A 42 -8.84 -2.31 -1.99
CA ASN A 42 -9.67 -2.48 -3.17
C ASN A 42 -9.26 -1.54 -4.30
N GLY A 43 -8.62 -2.10 -5.33
CA GLY A 43 -8.34 -1.36 -6.56
C GLY A 43 -7.32 -0.22 -6.40
N SER A 44 -6.30 -0.40 -5.55
CA SER A 44 -5.38 0.66 -5.14
C SER A 44 -3.99 0.55 -5.79
N THR A 45 -3.35 1.70 -5.96
CA THR A 45 -1.93 1.81 -6.30
C THR A 45 -1.13 2.33 -5.10
N PHE A 46 -0.03 1.66 -4.76
CA PHE A 46 0.91 2.10 -3.73
C PHE A 46 2.19 2.59 -4.38
N ASP A 47 2.55 3.86 -4.19
CA ASP A 47 3.83 4.45 -4.58
C ASP A 47 4.73 4.53 -3.34
N LEU A 48 5.63 3.57 -3.22
CA LEU A 48 6.40 3.29 -2.02
C LEU A 48 7.86 3.76 -2.19
N ARG A 49 8.28 4.64 -1.28
CA ARG A 49 9.70 4.88 -0.94
C ARG A 49 10.01 4.47 0.50
N ARG A 50 8.98 4.03 1.22
CA ARG A 50 8.97 3.58 2.60
C ARG A 50 7.95 2.46 2.75
N ASN A 51 8.02 1.71 3.84
CA ASN A 51 7.23 0.51 4.02
C ASN A 51 5.80 0.80 4.46
N VAL A 52 4.87 -0.06 4.07
CA VAL A 52 3.55 -0.18 4.70
C VAL A 52 3.52 -1.52 5.42
N ILE A 53 3.33 -1.49 6.73
CA ILE A 53 3.37 -2.66 7.62
C ILE A 53 1.94 -2.93 8.10
N LEU A 54 1.40 -4.08 7.70
CA LEU A 54 0.03 -4.49 7.99
C LEU A 54 0.06 -5.61 9.02
N ILE A 55 -0.38 -5.30 10.25
CA ILE A 55 -0.29 -6.19 11.41
C ILE A 55 -1.48 -7.15 11.50
N GLY A 56 -2.69 -6.68 11.18
CA GLY A 56 -3.91 -7.48 11.23
C GLY A 56 -4.17 -8.29 9.96
N ASP A 57 -5.37 -8.85 9.87
CA ASP A 57 -5.77 -9.61 8.69
C ASP A 57 -5.96 -8.68 7.49
N VAL A 58 -5.47 -9.12 6.33
CA VAL A 58 -5.54 -8.34 5.09
C VAL A 58 -6.39 -9.04 4.04
N VAL A 59 -7.27 -8.27 3.42
CA VAL A 59 -8.03 -8.66 2.24
C VAL A 59 -7.60 -7.76 1.08
N LEU A 60 -7.26 -8.38 -0.05
CA LEU A 60 -6.88 -7.70 -1.29
C LEU A 60 -7.92 -7.99 -2.37
N GLU A 61 -8.53 -6.95 -2.92
CA GLU A 61 -9.60 -6.99 -3.90
C GLU A 61 -9.30 -6.04 -5.08
N GLY A 62 -9.88 -6.32 -6.24
CA GLY A 62 -9.67 -5.51 -7.45
C GLY A 62 -8.24 -5.60 -8.00
N ASN A 63 -7.82 -4.56 -8.74
CA ASN A 63 -6.48 -4.47 -9.31
C ASN A 63 -5.55 -3.74 -8.35
N ILE A 64 -4.49 -4.41 -7.90
CA ILE A 64 -3.50 -3.81 -6.99
C ILE A 64 -2.21 -3.55 -7.75
N THR A 65 -1.69 -2.33 -7.64
CA THR A 65 -0.37 -1.98 -8.18
C THR A 65 0.55 -1.56 -7.04
N ILE A 66 1.75 -2.14 -6.97
CA ILE A 66 2.78 -1.80 -5.99
C ILE A 66 3.99 -1.29 -6.76
N ASN A 67 4.27 0.01 -6.64
CA ASN A 67 5.46 0.65 -7.18
C ASN A 67 6.44 0.83 -6.02
N ALA A 68 7.44 -0.02 -5.93
CA ALA A 68 8.46 -0.01 -4.89
C ALA A 68 9.75 0.64 -5.38
N LEU A 69 10.38 1.47 -4.55
CA LEU A 69 11.70 2.04 -4.79
C LEU A 69 12.71 1.53 -3.75
N GLY A 70 13.78 0.91 -4.22
CA GLY A 70 14.81 0.34 -3.34
C GLY A 70 14.25 -0.81 -2.49
N GLU A 71 14.42 -0.72 -1.17
CA GLU A 71 14.00 -1.75 -0.21
C GLU A 71 12.56 -1.56 0.32
N SER A 72 11.81 -0.56 -0.18
CA SER A 72 10.44 -0.32 0.28
C SER A 72 9.48 -1.41 -0.18
N GLY A 73 8.49 -1.75 0.64
CA GLY A 73 7.43 -2.68 0.25
C GLY A 73 6.21 -2.65 1.14
N ILE A 74 5.26 -3.54 0.85
CA ILE A 74 4.15 -3.85 1.76
C ILE A 74 4.54 -5.12 2.52
N VAL A 75 4.56 -5.03 3.84
CA VAL A 75 4.90 -6.11 4.76
C VAL A 75 3.63 -6.62 5.41
N PHE A 76 3.35 -7.91 5.22
CA PHE A 76 2.21 -8.59 5.82
C PHE A 76 2.68 -9.45 6.99
N HIS A 77 2.12 -9.26 8.18
CA HIS A 77 2.39 -10.16 9.31
C HIS A 77 1.58 -11.47 9.22
N ASN A 78 0.35 -11.37 8.73
CA ASN A 78 -0.52 -12.51 8.44
C ASN A 78 -0.57 -12.77 6.92
N LEU A 79 -0.79 -14.01 6.51
CA LEU A 79 -0.98 -14.32 5.09
C LEU A 79 -2.23 -13.59 4.56
N PRO A 80 -2.11 -12.73 3.52
CA PRO A 80 -3.26 -12.00 3.00
C PRO A 80 -4.22 -12.94 2.26
N ARG A 81 -5.52 -12.63 2.33
CA ARG A 81 -6.53 -13.23 1.46
C ARG A 81 -6.67 -12.38 0.22
N ALA A 82 -6.31 -12.93 -0.94
CA ALA A 82 -6.34 -12.21 -2.19
C ALA A 82 -7.46 -12.74 -3.10
N PHE A 83 -8.42 -11.86 -3.41
CA PHE A 83 -9.47 -12.04 -4.41
C PHE A 83 -9.27 -11.09 -5.60
N CYS A 84 -8.05 -10.56 -5.73
CA CYS A 84 -7.65 -9.64 -6.78
C CYS A 84 -7.75 -10.26 -8.16
N THR A 85 -8.07 -9.43 -9.15
CA THR A 85 -7.99 -9.83 -10.57
C THR A 85 -6.55 -9.79 -11.06
N ASN A 86 -5.77 -8.80 -10.61
CA ASN A 86 -4.35 -8.66 -10.91
C ASN A 86 -3.60 -8.02 -9.74
N ILE A 87 -2.36 -8.46 -9.53
CA ILE A 87 -1.36 -7.77 -8.70
C ILE A 87 -0.16 -7.47 -9.59
N VAL A 88 0.19 -6.20 -9.72
CA VAL A 88 1.38 -5.75 -10.46
C VAL A 88 2.40 -5.22 -9.46
N ILE A 89 3.63 -5.71 -9.52
CA ILE A 89 4.72 -5.28 -8.65
C ILE A 89 5.85 -4.74 -9.52
N ASN A 90 6.06 -3.43 -9.44
CA ASN A 90 7.12 -2.72 -10.13
C ASN A 90 8.22 -2.38 -9.11
N ILE A 91 9.39 -3.01 -9.25
CA ILE A 91 10.53 -2.79 -8.35
C ILE A 91 11.56 -1.95 -9.09
N ASN A 92 11.69 -0.70 -8.66
CA ASN A 92 12.67 0.23 -9.19
C ASN A 92 13.88 0.27 -8.25
N ARG A 93 15.09 0.16 -8.82
CA ARG A 93 16.31 0.41 -8.03
C ARG A 93 16.39 1.90 -7.77
N GLY A 94 16.37 2.31 -6.49
CA GLY A 94 16.73 3.66 -6.12
C GLY A 94 18.14 3.92 -6.62
N SER A 95 18.34 4.94 -7.45
CA SER A 95 19.69 5.43 -7.74
C SER A 95 20.27 5.88 -6.40
N HIS A 96 21.21 5.11 -5.85
CA HIS A 96 22.14 5.66 -4.87
C HIS A 96 22.76 6.88 -5.56
N GLY A 97 22.41 8.07 -5.08
CA GLY A 97 23.16 9.27 -5.46
C GLY A 97 24.59 9.06 -4.97
N GLU A 98 25.52 8.96 -5.92
CA GLU A 98 26.91 9.34 -5.69
C GLU A 98 27.01 10.85 -5.44
#